data_AF-A0A5C3M6Z5-F1
#
_entry.id   AF-A0A5C3M6Z5-F1
#
_cell.length_a   1.000
_cell.length_b   1.000
_cell.length_c   1.000
_cell.angle_alpha   90.00
_cell.angle_beta   90.00
_cell.angle_gamma   90.00
#
_symmetry.space_group_name_H-M   'P 1'
#
loop_
_entity.id
_entity.type
_entity.pdbx_description
1 polymer ?
#
loop_
_entity_poly.entity_id
_entity_poly.type
_entity_poly.pdbx_seq_one_letter_code
_entity_poly.pdbx_strand_id
1 'polypeptide(L)'
;MMLSSSLAVFSLLLVVLGFANALPTDNNAEYRPPPPRPRPTKPSPRPPSPTGVAPTCVQPTLTANETAWSTKRFISANLPDPLKEAPIFWSGQANNQSVVSIAERCGASVHGATVGMMMCENGHFTMPNSTTPAAHELWNYASEIFANHTAGRAYTVLGSTVNPSGTWVKVELPALKRNKRVTSVVQLNRTTCANDCYWYCTEPKNCAGIKPCEGA
;
A
#
# COMPACT_ATOMS: atom_id res chain seq x y z
N MET A 1 10.49 -40.16 -45.24
CA MET A 1 9.25 -40.36 -46.02
C MET A 1 8.18 -40.76 -45.00
N MET A 2 7.46 -39.83 -44.38
CA MET A 2 6.24 -39.17 -44.87
C MET A 2 5.27 -40.10 -45.61
N LEU A 3 4.04 -40.15 -45.08
CA LEU A 3 2.73 -40.10 -45.74
C LEU A 3 1.77 -41.21 -45.30
N SER A 4 0.70 -40.80 -44.63
CA SER A 4 -0.67 -41.30 -44.86
C SER A 4 -1.61 -40.28 -44.22
N SER A 5 -2.11 -39.28 -44.95
CA SER A 5 -3.23 -39.33 -45.91
C SER A 5 -4.59 -39.56 -45.23
N SER A 6 -5.30 -38.44 -45.10
CA SER A 6 -6.70 -38.26 -44.69
C SER A 6 -7.70 -39.00 -45.60
N LEU A 7 -8.88 -39.36 -45.09
CA LEU A 7 -10.17 -38.75 -45.51
C LEU A 7 -11.37 -39.28 -44.67
N ALA A 8 -12.25 -38.33 -44.30
CA ALA A 8 -13.71 -38.34 -44.06
C ALA A 8 -14.47 -39.67 -43.76
N VAL A 9 -15.54 -39.71 -42.96
CA VAL A 9 -16.91 -39.30 -43.36
C VAL A 9 -17.90 -39.45 -42.16
N PHE A 10 -18.83 -38.50 -42.06
CA PHE A 10 -20.20 -38.48 -41.48
C PHE A 10 -20.75 -39.71 -40.71
N SER A 11 -21.40 -39.46 -39.56
CA SER A 11 -22.88 -39.54 -39.45
C SER A 11 -23.39 -39.27 -38.03
N LEU A 12 -24.39 -38.40 -37.98
CA LEU A 12 -25.28 -38.11 -36.85
C LEU A 12 -26.32 -39.23 -36.73
N LEU A 13 -26.50 -39.81 -35.54
CA LEU A 13 -27.72 -40.54 -35.22
C LEU A 13 -28.03 -40.48 -33.72
N LEU A 14 -29.34 -40.45 -33.46
CA LEU A 14 -30.07 -39.98 -32.29
C LEU A 14 -30.74 -41.19 -31.59
N VAL A 15 -31.24 -40.97 -30.38
CA VAL A 15 -32.25 -41.77 -29.62
C VAL A 15 -31.65 -43.06 -28.97
N VAL A 16 -31.93 -43.51 -27.74
CA VAL A 16 -33.22 -43.69 -27.05
C VAL A 16 -33.06 -43.91 -25.51
N LEU A 17 -33.92 -43.20 -24.77
CA LEU A 17 -34.65 -43.49 -23.51
C LEU A 17 -34.08 -44.46 -22.46
N GLY A 18 -34.03 -43.95 -21.23
CA GLY A 18 -33.75 -44.68 -20.00
C GLY A 18 -34.90 -45.56 -19.53
N PHE A 19 -34.53 -46.68 -18.92
CA PHE A 19 -35.41 -47.55 -18.15
C PHE A 19 -35.27 -47.29 -16.65
N ALA A 20 -36.42 -47.32 -16.00
CA ALA A 20 -36.65 -47.13 -14.59
C ALA A 20 -35.98 -48.19 -13.71
N ASN A 21 -35.53 -47.77 -12.53
CA ASN A 21 -35.54 -48.62 -11.34
C ASN A 21 -36.18 -47.82 -10.22
N ALA A 22 -37.34 -48.31 -9.77
CA ALA A 22 -38.05 -47.83 -8.60
C ALA A 22 -37.31 -48.25 -7.32
N LEU A 23 -37.16 -47.34 -6.36
CA LEU A 23 -36.75 -47.64 -4.99
C LEU A 23 -37.98 -47.62 -4.06
N PRO A 24 -38.00 -48.44 -2.99
CA PRO A 24 -39.18 -48.62 -2.15
C PRO A 24 -39.44 -47.38 -1.29
N THR A 25 -40.71 -46.97 -1.17
CA THR A 25 -41.16 -45.92 -0.26
C THR A 25 -41.34 -46.47 1.14
N ASP A 26 -40.44 -46.12 2.06
CA ASP A 26 -40.67 -46.26 3.50
C ASP A 26 -41.30 -44.97 4.04
N ASN A 27 -42.63 -44.98 4.15
CA ASN A 27 -43.47 -43.82 4.48
C ASN A 27 -43.73 -43.72 6.00
N ASN A 28 -42.69 -43.72 6.85
CA ASN A 28 -42.85 -43.44 8.29
C ASN A 28 -41.68 -42.66 8.93
N ALA A 29 -40.91 -41.89 8.14
CA ALA A 29 -39.96 -40.94 8.72
C ALA A 29 -40.72 -39.72 9.28
N GLU A 30 -40.85 -39.68 10.61
CA GLU A 30 -41.39 -38.55 11.36
C GLU A 30 -40.68 -37.25 10.95
N TYR A 31 -41.45 -36.26 10.50
CA TYR A 31 -40.93 -34.98 10.03
C TYR A 31 -40.25 -34.25 11.20
N ARG A 32 -38.91 -34.23 11.21
CA ARG A 32 -38.13 -33.30 12.02
C ARG A 32 -37.92 -32.01 11.22
N PRO A 33 -38.42 -30.86 11.68
CA PRO A 33 -38.07 -29.59 11.04
C PRO A 33 -36.55 -29.35 11.16
N PRO A 34 -35.92 -28.74 10.14
CA PRO A 34 -34.50 -28.40 10.21
C PRO A 34 -34.24 -27.42 11.37
N PRO A 35 -33.05 -27.47 12.00
CA PRO A 35 -32.69 -26.53 13.03
C PRO A 35 -32.75 -25.09 12.48
N PRO A 36 -33.17 -24.11 13.31
CA PRO A 36 -33.26 -22.73 12.88
C PRO A 36 -31.88 -22.24 12.40
N ARG A 37 -31.87 -21.60 11.22
CA ARG A 37 -30.69 -20.99 10.63
C ARG A 37 -30.06 -20.02 11.65
N PRO A 38 -28.72 -20.03 11.87
CA PRO A 38 -28.08 -19.03 12.71
C PRO A 38 -28.46 -17.63 12.24
N ARG A 39 -28.92 -16.79 13.16
CA ARG A 39 -29.21 -15.37 12.90
C ARG A 39 -27.97 -14.73 12.25
N PRO A 40 -28.11 -13.89 11.22
CA PRO A 40 -26.98 -13.15 10.68
C PRO A 40 -26.26 -12.44 11.83
N THR A 41 -25.00 -12.81 12.05
CA THR A 41 -24.14 -12.08 12.99
C THR A 41 -24.14 -10.62 12.55
N LYS A 42 -24.37 -9.74 13.54
CA LYS A 42 -24.34 -8.29 13.39
C LYS A 42 -23.18 -7.89 12.47
N PRO A 43 -23.39 -7.01 11.46
CA PRO A 43 -22.30 -6.51 10.65
C PRO A 43 -21.19 -6.00 11.55
N SER A 44 -19.96 -6.45 11.29
CA SER A 44 -18.76 -5.87 11.91
C SER A 44 -18.84 -4.35 11.78
N PRO A 45 -18.49 -3.56 12.82
CA PRO A 45 -18.48 -2.12 12.70
C PRO A 45 -17.68 -1.73 11.46
N ARG A 46 -18.34 -1.00 10.53
CA ARG A 46 -17.65 -0.35 9.43
C ARG A 46 -16.50 0.45 10.06
N PRO A 47 -15.26 0.35 9.55
CA PRO A 47 -14.19 1.25 9.95
C PRO A 47 -14.73 2.69 9.91
N PRO A 48 -14.45 3.53 10.92
CA PRO A 48 -14.97 4.89 10.94
C PRO A 48 -14.68 5.55 9.58
N SER A 49 -15.72 6.13 8.96
CA SER A 49 -15.54 7.00 7.81
C SER A 49 -14.52 8.07 8.19
N PRO A 50 -13.44 8.26 7.42
CA PRO A 50 -12.46 9.27 7.73
C PRO A 50 -13.14 10.63 7.62
N THR A 51 -13.36 11.25 8.78
CA THR A 51 -13.86 12.63 8.90
C THR A 51 -12.71 13.63 8.83
N GLY A 52 -11.48 13.16 8.56
CA GLY A 52 -10.38 14.01 8.14
C GLY A 52 -10.60 14.39 6.68
N VAL A 53 -10.71 15.69 6.40
CA VAL A 53 -10.70 16.22 5.03
C VAL A 53 -9.51 15.60 4.31
N ALA A 54 -9.77 14.85 3.24
CA ALA A 54 -8.69 14.33 2.42
C ALA A 54 -7.82 15.53 1.97
N PRO A 55 -6.50 15.41 2.02
CA PRO A 55 -5.59 16.48 1.63
C PRO A 55 -6.01 17.00 0.25
N THR A 56 -6.29 18.30 0.17
CA THR A 56 -6.86 18.90 -1.05
C THR A 56 -5.84 18.89 -2.20
N CYS A 57 -4.56 18.69 -1.85
CA CYS A 57 -3.47 18.53 -2.77
C CYS A 57 -2.71 17.22 -2.54
N VAL A 58 -2.40 16.52 -3.62
CA VAL A 58 -1.81 15.19 -3.59
C VAL A 58 -0.28 15.22 -3.73
N GLN A 59 0.26 16.17 -4.50
CA GLN A 59 1.70 16.29 -4.81
C GLN A 59 2.11 17.77 -4.99
N PRO A 60 3.39 18.13 -4.77
CA PRO A 60 3.87 19.48 -4.99
C PRO A 60 3.88 19.81 -6.48
N THR A 61 4.15 21.07 -6.83
CA THR A 61 4.38 21.44 -8.23
C THR A 61 5.65 20.75 -8.72
N LEU A 62 5.63 20.13 -9.89
CA LEU A 62 6.79 19.45 -10.46
C LEU A 62 7.25 20.13 -11.76
N THR A 63 8.55 20.35 -11.91
CA THR A 63 9.10 21.01 -13.11
C THR A 63 10.53 20.59 -13.42
N ALA A 64 10.90 20.63 -14.70
CA ALA A 64 12.27 20.42 -15.17
C ALA A 64 13.11 21.70 -15.07
N ASN A 65 12.49 22.87 -14.86
CA ASN A 65 13.20 24.13 -14.72
C ASN A 65 13.84 24.26 -13.33
N GLU A 66 15.16 24.03 -13.27
CA GLU A 66 15.95 24.07 -12.04
C GLU A 66 15.86 25.40 -11.28
N THR A 67 15.74 26.53 -11.99
CA THR A 67 15.62 27.85 -11.36
C THR A 67 14.30 28.07 -10.63
N ALA A 68 13.29 27.25 -10.91
CA ALA A 68 11.98 27.31 -10.25
C ALA A 68 11.89 26.41 -9.02
N TRP A 69 12.89 25.56 -8.74
CA TRP A 69 12.83 24.64 -7.61
C TRP A 69 12.88 25.37 -6.27
N SER A 70 12.14 24.86 -5.30
CA SER A 70 12.21 25.31 -3.92
C SER A 70 13.62 25.08 -3.36
N THR A 71 14.18 26.09 -2.70
CA THR A 71 15.52 25.98 -2.12
C THR A 71 15.53 25.07 -0.88
N LYS A 72 16.68 24.49 -0.54
CA LYS A 72 16.88 23.75 0.72
C LYS A 72 16.44 24.55 1.95
N ARG A 73 16.78 25.85 1.98
CA ARG A 73 16.36 26.78 3.06
C ARG A 73 14.85 26.91 3.14
N PHE A 74 14.16 27.03 2.00
CA PHE A 74 12.71 27.07 1.97
C PHE A 74 12.11 25.76 2.48
N ILE A 75 12.68 24.62 2.09
CA ILE A 75 12.21 23.30 2.52
C ILE A 75 12.29 23.16 4.05
N SER A 76 13.44 23.45 4.64
CA SER A 76 13.62 23.37 6.10
C SER A 76 12.73 24.32 6.89
N ALA A 77 12.43 25.50 6.33
CA ALA A 77 11.61 26.50 7.01
C ALA A 77 10.11 26.18 6.99
N ASN A 78 9.65 25.36 6.03
CA ASN A 78 8.22 25.15 5.77
C ASN A 78 7.73 23.71 5.98
N LEU A 79 8.62 22.71 6.08
CA LEU A 79 8.21 21.39 6.56
C LEU A 79 8.04 21.40 8.09
N PRO A 80 6.85 21.06 8.63
CA PRO A 80 6.62 21.11 10.07
C PRO A 80 7.60 20.25 10.88
N ASP A 81 8.00 20.73 12.06
CA ASP A 81 8.81 19.97 13.03
C ASP A 81 8.17 20.03 14.44
N PRO A 82 7.63 18.93 14.97
CA PRO A 82 7.44 17.64 14.30
C PRO A 82 6.39 17.71 13.20
N LEU A 83 6.35 16.67 12.36
CA LEU A 83 5.27 16.47 11.40
C LEU A 83 3.92 16.33 12.13
N LYS A 84 2.85 16.91 11.55
CA LYS A 84 1.50 16.88 12.12
C LYS A 84 0.78 15.56 11.87
N GLU A 85 0.84 15.07 10.63
CA GLU A 85 0.25 13.79 10.23
C GLU A 85 1.26 12.65 10.34
N ALA A 86 0.77 11.41 10.38
CA ALA A 86 1.64 10.24 10.38
C ALA A 86 2.45 10.17 9.06
N PRO A 87 3.79 10.10 9.10
CA PRO A 87 4.58 10.14 7.89
C PRO A 87 4.48 8.83 7.12
N ILE A 88 4.24 8.93 5.81
CA ILE A 88 4.24 7.80 4.89
C ILE A 88 5.35 7.97 3.87
N PHE A 89 6.31 7.06 3.94
CA PHE A 89 7.35 6.88 2.95
C PHE A 89 6.91 5.89 1.88
N TRP A 90 7.52 5.95 0.71
CA TRP A 90 7.21 5.00 -0.35
C TRP A 90 8.40 4.82 -1.27
N SER A 91 8.54 3.63 -1.83
CA SER A 91 9.60 3.35 -2.78
C SER A 91 9.31 2.14 -3.63
N GLY A 92 9.84 2.18 -4.86
CA GLY A 92 9.77 1.06 -5.77
C GLY A 92 8.49 1.00 -6.58
N GLN A 93 8.30 -0.15 -7.24
CA GLN A 93 7.20 -0.36 -8.17
C GLN A 93 6.42 -1.63 -7.84
N ALA A 94 5.14 -1.62 -8.21
CA ALA A 94 4.27 -2.78 -8.25
C ALA A 94 3.67 -2.86 -9.66
N ASN A 95 3.78 -4.00 -10.33
CA ASN A 95 3.29 -4.16 -11.71
C ASN A 95 3.80 -3.06 -12.67
N ASN A 96 5.09 -2.72 -12.57
CA ASN A 96 5.75 -1.65 -13.33
C ASN A 96 5.18 -0.24 -13.13
N GLN A 97 4.41 -0.02 -12.05
CA GLN A 97 3.89 1.29 -11.67
C GLN A 97 4.47 1.74 -10.33
N SER A 98 4.77 3.04 -10.20
CA SER A 98 5.19 3.62 -8.92
C SER A 98 4.13 3.37 -7.84
N VAL A 99 4.58 3.05 -6.63
CA VAL A 99 3.67 2.83 -5.49
C VAL A 99 3.20 4.13 -4.83
N VAL A 100 3.53 5.31 -5.38
CA VAL A 100 3.12 6.61 -4.81
C VAL A 100 1.61 6.72 -4.60
N SER A 101 0.79 6.33 -5.59
CA SER A 101 -0.67 6.39 -5.47
C SER A 101 -1.23 5.41 -4.44
N ILE A 102 -0.52 4.30 -4.21
CA ILE A 102 -0.85 3.34 -3.14
C ILE A 102 -0.54 3.96 -1.78
N ALA A 103 0.61 4.63 -1.65
CA ALA A 103 1.00 5.32 -0.43
C ALA A 103 0.03 6.43 -0.05
N GLU A 104 -0.36 7.26 -1.01
CA GLU A 104 -1.37 8.31 -0.85
C GLU A 104 -2.72 7.73 -0.42
N ARG A 105 -3.18 6.66 -1.09
CA ARG A 105 -4.42 5.96 -0.72
C ARG A 105 -4.35 5.39 0.70
N CYS A 106 -3.25 4.71 1.05
CA CYS A 106 -3.09 4.14 2.39
C CYS A 106 -2.96 5.22 3.47
N GLY A 107 -2.53 6.44 3.11
CA GLY A 107 -2.54 7.60 4.00
C GLY A 107 -3.87 7.89 4.64
N ALA A 108 -4.96 7.73 3.91
CA ALA A 108 -6.30 7.91 4.47
C ALA A 108 -6.60 6.94 5.63
N SER A 109 -6.00 5.75 5.65
CA SER A 109 -6.26 4.73 6.69
C SER A 109 -5.50 4.94 8.00
N VAL A 110 -4.41 5.71 7.96
CA VAL A 110 -3.54 5.96 9.12
C VAL A 110 -3.47 7.43 9.51
N HIS A 111 -4.33 8.28 8.93
CA HIS A 111 -4.24 9.74 9.05
C HIS A 111 -2.81 10.22 8.75
N GLY A 112 -2.29 9.76 7.60
CA GLY A 112 -0.92 9.97 7.21
C GLY A 112 -0.78 10.70 5.89
N ALA A 113 0.40 11.29 5.70
CA ALA A 113 0.75 12.05 4.52
C ALA A 113 2.17 11.73 4.06
N THR A 114 2.37 11.74 2.74
CA THR A 114 3.71 11.63 2.15
C THR A 114 4.42 12.99 2.17
N VAL A 115 5.74 12.99 1.95
CA VAL A 115 6.50 14.24 1.79
C VAL A 115 5.90 15.14 0.71
N GLY A 116 5.43 14.56 -0.40
CA GLY A 116 4.82 15.32 -1.49
C GLY A 116 3.50 15.99 -1.11
N MET A 117 2.66 15.29 -0.36
CA MET A 117 1.39 15.82 0.14
C MET A 117 1.66 16.99 1.11
N MET A 118 2.57 16.80 2.08
CA MET A 118 2.91 17.87 3.02
C MET A 118 3.56 19.07 2.33
N MET A 119 4.45 18.84 1.37
CA MET A 119 5.04 19.91 0.57
C MET A 119 3.99 20.70 -0.22
N CYS A 120 2.95 20.04 -0.70
CA CYS A 120 1.89 20.77 -1.36
C CYS A 120 1.09 21.65 -0.39
N GLU A 121 0.74 21.11 0.77
CA GLU A 121 -0.09 21.82 1.75
C GLU A 121 0.67 22.95 2.48
N ASN A 122 1.98 22.80 2.71
CA ASN A 122 2.74 23.70 3.59
C ASN A 122 3.54 24.77 2.83
N GLY A 123 2.99 25.32 1.74
CA GLY A 123 3.62 26.43 1.02
C GLY A 123 3.89 26.16 -0.46
N HIS A 124 3.15 25.23 -1.07
CA HIS A 124 3.14 24.99 -2.53
C HIS A 124 4.52 24.87 -3.15
N PHE A 125 5.29 23.89 -2.65
CA PHE A 125 6.67 23.70 -3.08
C PHE A 125 6.72 23.37 -4.58
N THR A 126 7.85 23.73 -5.19
CA THR A 126 8.18 23.34 -6.56
C THR A 126 9.38 22.41 -6.53
N MET A 127 9.20 21.17 -6.98
CA MET A 127 10.21 20.12 -6.90
C MET A 127 10.60 19.60 -8.30
N PRO A 128 11.76 18.96 -8.44
CA PRO A 128 12.21 18.41 -9.72
C PRO A 128 11.31 17.26 -10.23
N ASN A 129 11.05 17.20 -11.54
CA ASN A 129 10.58 15.98 -12.23
C ASN A 129 11.66 15.30 -13.09
N SER A 130 12.90 15.76 -12.99
CA SER A 130 14.04 15.22 -13.72
C SER A 130 14.85 14.25 -12.85
N THR A 131 15.77 13.51 -13.47
CA THR A 131 16.68 12.55 -12.81
C THR A 131 18.12 13.05 -12.80
N THR A 132 18.33 14.37 -12.78
CA THR A 132 19.68 14.94 -12.71
C THR A 132 20.27 14.75 -11.30
N PRO A 133 21.60 14.80 -11.13
CA PRO A 133 22.21 14.74 -9.80
C PRO A 133 21.65 15.80 -8.83
N ALA A 134 21.46 17.04 -9.30
CA ALA A 134 20.86 18.12 -8.50
C ALA A 134 19.40 17.82 -8.10
N ALA A 135 18.62 17.23 -9.01
CA ALA A 135 17.26 16.80 -8.70
C ALA A 135 17.24 15.71 -7.62
N HIS A 136 18.10 14.70 -7.74
CA HIS A 136 18.25 13.66 -6.73
C HIS A 136 18.71 14.23 -5.38
N GLU A 137 19.64 15.19 -5.39
CA GLU A 137 20.12 15.85 -4.18
C GLU A 137 19.01 16.60 -3.45
N LEU A 138 18.18 17.36 -4.18
CA LEU A 138 17.09 18.12 -3.57
C LEU A 138 15.98 17.22 -3.01
N TRP A 139 15.61 16.15 -3.74
CA TRP A 139 14.68 15.14 -3.23
C TRP A 139 15.23 14.41 -2.01
N ASN A 140 16.50 14.01 -2.03
CA ASN A 140 17.14 13.37 -0.88
C ASN A 140 17.16 14.31 0.34
N TYR A 141 17.44 15.60 0.14
CA TYR A 141 17.41 16.59 1.21
C TYR A 141 16.01 16.72 1.83
N ALA A 142 14.99 16.85 0.99
CA ALA A 142 13.59 16.88 1.42
C ALA A 142 13.19 15.63 2.22
N SER A 143 13.52 14.46 1.71
CA SER A 143 13.28 13.17 2.34
C SER A 143 14.00 13.02 3.69
N GLU A 144 15.24 13.51 3.81
CA GLU A 144 15.98 13.50 5.07
C GLU A 144 15.35 14.43 6.12
N ILE A 145 14.96 15.64 5.73
CA ILE A 145 14.23 16.57 6.62
C ILE A 145 12.92 15.93 7.09
N PHE A 146 12.16 15.32 6.17
CA PHE A 146 10.93 14.62 6.49
C PHE A 146 11.14 13.46 7.50
N ALA A 147 12.18 12.65 7.31
CA ALA A 147 12.55 11.59 8.25
C ALA A 147 13.01 12.13 9.62
N ASN A 148 13.75 13.23 9.64
CA ASN A 148 14.23 13.85 10.88
C ASN A 148 13.11 14.56 11.66
N HIS A 149 12.10 15.11 10.98
CA HIS A 149 10.94 15.75 11.58
C HIS A 149 9.88 14.74 12.05
N THR A 150 10.03 13.48 11.70
CA THR A 150 9.13 12.41 12.15
C THR A 150 9.20 12.25 13.67
N ALA A 151 8.04 12.08 14.30
CA ALA A 151 7.91 11.65 15.68
C ALA A 151 6.83 10.54 15.79
N GLY A 152 7.01 9.60 16.72
CA GLY A 152 6.12 8.47 16.86
C GLY A 152 6.31 7.42 15.77
N ARG A 153 5.19 6.87 15.27
CA ARG A 153 5.22 5.80 14.26
C ARG A 153 5.30 6.38 12.85
N ALA A 154 6.26 5.91 12.08
CA ALA A 154 6.34 6.11 10.64
C ALA A 154 5.78 4.90 9.89
N TYR A 155 5.30 5.15 8.68
CA TYR A 155 4.78 4.14 7.78
C TYR A 155 5.54 4.12 6.47
N THR A 156 5.60 2.97 5.80
CA THR A 156 6.16 2.85 4.46
C THR A 156 5.31 1.97 3.56
N VAL A 157 5.26 2.30 2.27
CA VAL A 157 4.70 1.43 1.23
C VAL A 157 5.81 1.09 0.25
N LEU A 158 6.22 -0.18 0.25
CA LEU A 158 7.28 -0.66 -0.65
C LEU A 158 6.70 -1.49 -1.79
N GLY A 159 7.20 -1.24 -3.00
CA GLY A 159 6.94 -2.05 -4.18
C GLY A 159 7.56 -3.44 -4.09
N SER A 160 7.25 -4.30 -5.06
CA SER A 160 7.91 -5.60 -5.23
C SER A 160 9.36 -5.45 -5.70
N THR A 161 9.67 -4.30 -6.31
CA THR A 161 11.03 -3.96 -6.73
C THR A 161 11.39 -2.61 -6.10
N VAL A 162 12.32 -2.61 -5.16
CA VAL A 162 12.85 -1.40 -4.51
C VAL A 162 14.28 -1.19 -4.98
N ASN A 163 14.63 0.04 -5.38
CA ASN A 163 16.00 0.36 -5.80
C ASN A 163 16.92 0.35 -4.56
N PRO A 164 17.95 -0.52 -4.48
CA PRO A 164 18.88 -0.58 -3.34
C PRO A 164 19.74 0.68 -3.18
N SER A 165 19.84 1.50 -4.23
CA SER A 165 20.50 2.81 -4.21
C SER A 165 19.50 3.97 -4.14
N GLY A 166 18.21 3.68 -3.96
CA GLY A 166 17.16 4.69 -3.89
C GLY A 166 17.09 5.44 -2.56
N THR A 167 16.39 6.57 -2.57
CA THR A 167 16.22 7.49 -1.42
C THR A 167 15.74 6.77 -0.16
N TRP A 168 14.76 5.86 -0.27
CA TRP A 168 14.30 5.06 0.87
C TRP A 168 15.43 4.30 1.58
N VAL A 169 16.23 3.56 0.82
CA VAL A 169 17.27 2.67 1.38
C VAL A 169 18.47 3.47 1.88
N LYS A 170 18.88 4.51 1.14
CA LYS A 170 20.11 5.25 1.42
C LYS A 170 19.92 6.44 2.37
N VAL A 171 18.72 7.01 2.44
CA VAL A 171 18.46 8.26 3.14
C VAL A 171 17.39 8.09 4.22
N GLU A 172 16.17 7.73 3.82
CA GLU A 172 14.99 7.80 4.69
C GLU A 172 15.04 6.78 5.82
N LEU A 173 15.19 5.49 5.52
CA LEU A 173 15.22 4.44 6.53
C LEU A 173 16.39 4.61 7.52
N PRO A 174 17.63 4.91 7.09
CA PRO A 174 18.71 5.24 8.00
C PRO A 174 18.43 6.46 8.89
N ALA A 175 17.86 7.54 8.34
CA ALA A 175 17.51 8.73 9.10
C ALA A 175 16.43 8.44 10.15
N LEU A 176 15.39 7.69 9.78
CA LEU A 176 14.34 7.24 10.71
C LEU A 176 14.92 6.40 11.85
N LYS A 177 15.83 5.46 11.57
CA LYS A 177 16.48 4.62 12.60
C LYS A 177 17.36 5.44 13.56
N ARG A 178 17.95 6.57 13.11
CA ARG A 178 18.75 7.47 13.96
C ARG A 178 17.91 8.46 14.77
N ASN A 179 16.71 8.78 14.30
CA ASN A 179 15.83 9.76 14.94
C ASN A 179 15.19 9.18 16.20
N LYS A 180 15.62 9.65 17.37
CA LYS A 180 15.16 9.18 18.68
C LYS A 180 13.67 9.46 18.97
N ARG A 181 13.02 10.33 18.20
CA ARG A 181 11.57 10.58 18.30
C ARG A 181 10.75 9.50 17.60
N VAL A 182 11.36 8.71 16.71
CA VAL A 182 10.68 7.61 16.00
C VAL A 182 10.56 6.42 16.94
N THR A 183 9.33 5.93 17.12
CA THR A 183 9.05 4.76 17.95
C THR A 183 9.03 3.46 17.14
N SER A 184 8.58 3.52 15.89
CA SER A 184 8.51 2.37 14.98
C SER A 184 8.44 2.82 13.51
N VAL A 185 8.91 1.96 12.61
CA VAL A 185 8.75 2.11 11.15
C VAL A 185 8.02 0.88 10.64
N VAL A 186 6.77 1.03 10.22
CA VAL A 186 5.87 -0.07 9.84
C VAL A 186 5.59 -0.04 8.35
N GLN A 187 5.78 -1.16 7.67
CA GLN A 187 5.36 -1.32 6.29
C GLN A 187 3.86 -1.64 6.23
N LEU A 188 3.15 -0.92 5.36
CA LEU A 188 1.75 -1.18 5.06
C LEU A 188 1.64 -2.15 3.86
N ASN A 189 0.64 -3.03 3.93
CA ASN A 189 0.29 -3.90 2.83
C ASN A 189 -0.27 -3.09 1.66
N ARG A 190 0.31 -3.26 0.47
CA ARG A 190 -0.08 -2.52 -0.75
C ARG A 190 -1.53 -2.70 -1.18
N THR A 191 -2.19 -3.79 -0.77
CA THR A 191 -3.57 -4.10 -1.16
C THR A 191 -4.55 -3.66 -0.08
N THR A 192 -4.27 -3.99 1.18
CA THR A 192 -5.23 -3.79 2.28
C THR A 192 -4.97 -2.54 3.11
N CYS A 193 -3.81 -1.90 2.95
CA CYS A 193 -3.30 -0.80 3.79
C CYS A 193 -3.17 -1.14 5.29
N ALA A 194 -3.31 -2.42 5.67
CA ALA A 194 -3.05 -2.88 7.03
C ALA A 194 -1.55 -2.99 7.30
N ASN A 195 -1.17 -3.02 8.58
CA ASN A 195 0.23 -3.29 8.98
C ASN A 195 0.66 -4.68 8.47
N ASP A 196 1.79 -4.75 7.79
CA ASP A 196 2.36 -5.99 7.25
C ASP A 196 3.55 -6.47 8.11
N CYS A 197 4.55 -5.61 8.26
CA CYS A 197 5.76 -5.89 9.02
C CYS A 197 6.41 -4.60 9.54
N TYR A 198 7.39 -4.68 10.45
CA TYR A 198 8.17 -3.52 10.90
C TYR A 198 9.65 -3.59 10.49
N TRP A 199 10.20 -2.45 10.08
CA TRP A 199 11.62 -2.26 9.76
C TRP A 199 12.45 -1.77 10.96
N TYR A 200 11.77 -1.18 11.94
CA TYR A 200 12.39 -0.64 13.13
C TYR A 200 11.36 -0.57 14.26
N CYS A 201 11.77 -0.92 15.47
CA CYS A 201 10.95 -0.83 16.66
C CYS A 201 11.83 -0.54 17.88
N THR A 202 11.53 0.55 18.59
CA THR A 202 12.26 0.92 19.81
C THR A 202 11.88 0.05 21.01
N GLU A 203 10.61 -0.36 21.09
CA GLU A 203 10.07 -1.16 22.19
C GLU A 203 9.03 -2.16 21.68
N PRO A 204 8.96 -3.40 22.21
CA PRO A 204 8.03 -4.43 21.73
C PRO A 204 6.56 -3.99 21.71
N LYS A 205 6.13 -3.18 22.69
CA LYS A 205 4.74 -2.66 22.77
C LYS A 205 4.36 -1.82 21.54
N ASN A 206 5.33 -1.14 20.93
CA ASN A 206 5.12 -0.30 19.75
C ASN A 206 4.98 -1.14 18.47
N CYS A 207 5.21 -2.45 18.51
CA CYS A 207 5.06 -3.34 17.34
C CYS A 207 4.31 -4.63 17.72
N ALA A 208 3.51 -4.60 18.79
CA ALA A 208 2.76 -5.75 19.24
C ALA A 208 1.84 -6.28 18.13
N GLY A 209 1.94 -7.58 17.85
CA GLY A 209 1.17 -8.24 16.78
C GLY A 209 1.68 -7.97 15.36
N ILE A 210 2.80 -7.28 15.19
CA ILE A 210 3.43 -7.02 13.89
C ILE A 210 4.75 -7.80 13.85
N LYS A 211 5.00 -8.56 12.79
CA LYS A 211 6.28 -9.28 12.59
C LYS A 211 7.37 -8.34 12.06
N PRO A 212 8.67 -8.62 12.27
CA PRO A 212 9.74 -7.90 11.59
C PRO A 212 9.68 -8.14 10.08
N CYS A 213 10.10 -7.14 9.29
CA CYS A 213 10.27 -7.29 7.85
C CYS A 213 11.49 -8.15 7.52
N GLU A 214 11.47 -8.80 6.35
CA GLU A 214 12.65 -9.49 5.83
C GLU A 214 13.76 -8.47 5.55
N GLY A 215 14.91 -8.63 6.20
CA GLY A 215 16.04 -7.69 6.10
C GLY A 215 15.97 -6.46 7.00
N ALA A 216 15.08 -6.44 8.01
CA ALA A 216 14.95 -5.35 8.99
C ALA A 216 16.18 -5.17 9.90
#